data_AF-A0A965Q7U9-F1
#
_entry.id   AF-A0A965Q7U9-F1
#
_cell.length_a   1.000
_cell.length_b   1.000
_cell.length_c   1.000
_cell.angle_alpha   90.00
_cell.angle_beta   90.00
_cell.angle_gamma   90.00
#
_symmetry.space_group_name_H-M   'P 1'
#
loop_
_entity.id
_entity.type
_entity.pdbx_description
1 polymer ?
#
loop_
_entity_poly.entity_id
_entity_poly.type
_entity_poly.pdbx_seq_one_letter_code
_entity_poly.pdbx_strand_id
1 'polypeptide(L)'
;MFKDHLKKISTTAAAMIIFSLAASTALSVFYFITKSPIDESDARAKRIFLNQVISGDLYDNNLVKDTISVEPSPLLGNKKNIDVYRAKKNNQVIAVIIEAIAPDGYSGEIKTLVGIDQEDKILGVRVI
;
A
#
# COMPACT_ATOMS: atom_id res chain seq x y z
N MET A 1 52.53 21.97 -2.11
CA MET A 1 51.39 22.43 -2.93
C MET A 1 50.47 21.26 -3.34
N PHE A 2 50.85 20.35 -4.26
CA PHE A 2 49.93 19.26 -4.70
C PHE A 2 49.56 18.23 -3.61
N LYS A 3 50.52 17.82 -2.74
CA LYS A 3 50.28 16.94 -1.59
C LYS A 3 49.30 17.51 -0.55
N ASP A 4 49.28 18.83 -0.40
CA ASP A 4 48.41 19.52 0.57
C ASP A 4 46.94 19.53 0.12
N HIS A 5 46.72 19.65 -1.20
CA HIS A 5 45.40 19.49 -1.80
C HIS A 5 44.88 18.05 -1.69
N LEU A 6 45.73 17.05 -1.97
CA LEU A 6 45.38 15.63 -1.81
C LEU A 6 45.01 15.28 -0.37
N LYS A 7 45.74 15.80 0.62
CA LYS A 7 45.43 15.59 2.04
C LYS A 7 44.07 16.19 2.41
N LYS A 8 43.77 17.42 1.98
CA LYS A 8 42.47 18.06 2.21
C LYS A 8 41.31 17.28 1.56
N ILE A 9 41.48 16.82 0.32
CA ILE A 9 40.47 16.00 -0.37
C ILE A 9 40.21 14.70 0.39
N SER A 10 41.27 14.02 0.85
CA SER A 10 41.14 12.76 1.60
C SER A 10 40.40 12.93 2.94
N THR A 11 40.66 14.02 3.67
CA THR A 11 39.96 14.31 4.94
C THR A 11 38.48 14.57 4.72
N THR A 12 38.13 15.39 3.72
CA THR A 12 36.73 15.67 3.40
C THR A 12 36.00 14.42 2.92
N ALA A 13 36.63 13.60 2.07
CA ALA A 13 36.06 12.33 1.61
C ALA A 13 35.81 11.37 2.78
N ALA A 14 36.79 11.22 3.69
CA ALA A 14 36.63 10.39 4.88
C ALA A 14 35.50 10.91 5.79
N ALA A 15 35.40 12.22 5.98
CA ALA A 15 34.33 12.83 6.77
C ALA A 15 32.95 12.56 6.15
N MET A 16 32.80 12.68 4.82
CA MET A 16 31.54 12.37 4.14
C MET A 16 31.17 10.89 4.23
N ILE A 17 32.14 9.98 4.12
CA ILE A 17 31.90 8.54 4.27
C ILE A 17 31.40 8.23 5.68
N ILE A 18 32.09 8.74 6.71
CA ILE A 18 31.71 8.50 8.11
C ILE A 18 30.31 9.07 8.38
N PHE A 19 30.05 10.30 7.93
CA PHE A 19 28.74 10.92 8.08
C PHE A 19 27.64 10.12 7.39
N SER A 20 27.88 9.70 6.14
CA SER A 20 26.91 8.93 5.36
C SER A 20 26.63 7.58 6.00
N LEU A 21 27.67 6.89 6.48
CA LEU A 21 27.53 5.61 7.17
C LEU A 21 26.74 5.76 8.48
N ALA A 22 27.03 6.80 9.26
CA ALA A 22 26.28 7.11 10.48
C ALA A 22 24.81 7.41 10.19
N ALA A 23 24.53 8.25 9.18
CA ALA A 23 23.17 8.60 8.77
C ALA A 23 22.38 7.39 8.24
N SER A 24 22.98 6.57 7.37
CA SER A 24 22.36 5.35 6.86
C SER A 24 22.10 4.33 7.96
N THR A 25 23.02 4.18 8.90
CA THR A 25 22.84 3.29 10.07
C THR A 25 21.68 3.77 10.94
N ALA A 26 21.64 5.06 11.27
CA ALA A 26 20.54 5.64 12.03
C ALA A 26 19.21 5.44 11.30
N LEU A 27 19.13 5.74 10.00
CA LEU A 27 17.92 5.55 9.20
C LEU A 27 17.48 4.08 9.18
N SER A 28 18.42 3.14 9.04
CA SER A 28 18.11 1.71 9.05
C SER A 28 17.52 1.26 10.40
N VAL A 29 18.10 1.71 11.51
CA VAL A 29 17.58 1.44 12.86
C VAL A 29 16.15 1.96 12.99
N PHE A 30 15.91 3.21 12.61
CA PHE A 30 14.55 3.77 12.64
C PHE A 30 13.60 2.99 11.75
N TYR A 31 14.01 2.62 10.54
CA TYR A 31 13.19 1.82 9.63
C TYR A 31 12.75 0.49 10.28
N PHE A 32 13.67 -0.25 10.90
CA PHE A 32 13.31 -1.52 11.54
C PHE A 32 12.42 -1.34 12.77
N ILE A 33 12.62 -0.27 13.54
CA ILE A 33 11.78 0.06 14.70
C ILE A 33 10.37 0.47 14.26
N THR A 34 10.24 1.26 13.18
CA THR A 34 8.95 1.83 12.75
C THR A 34 8.18 0.94 11.77
N LYS A 35 8.83 -0.03 11.13
CA LYS A 35 8.20 -0.91 10.14
C LYS A 35 6.93 -1.58 10.65
N SER A 36 7.00 -2.30 11.78
CA SER A 36 5.81 -3.00 12.31
C SER A 36 4.67 -2.06 12.71
N PRO A 37 4.92 -0.96 13.45
CA PRO A 37 3.88 0.04 13.71
C PRO A 37 3.23 0.64 12.45
N ILE A 38 4.01 0.86 11.39
CA ILE A 38 3.52 1.37 10.09
C ILE A 38 2.64 0.32 9.42
N ASP A 39 3.10 -0.94 9.32
CA ASP A 39 2.33 -2.02 8.69
C ASP A 39 0.96 -2.21 9.38
N GLU A 40 0.92 -2.13 10.71
CA GLU A 40 -0.35 -2.18 11.44
C GLU A 40 -1.24 -0.95 11.22
N SER A 41 -0.64 0.24 11.15
CA SER A 41 -1.35 1.48 10.85
C SER A 41 -1.98 1.43 9.46
N ASP A 42 -1.23 0.96 8.47
CA ASP A 42 -1.68 0.79 7.09
C ASP A 42 -2.80 -0.25 7.01
N ALA A 43 -2.67 -1.38 7.71
CA ALA A 43 -3.74 -2.37 7.79
C ALA A 43 -5.01 -1.80 8.43
N ARG A 44 -4.90 -0.95 9.46
CA ARG A 44 -6.04 -0.25 10.08
C ARG A 44 -6.67 0.74 9.11
N ALA A 45 -5.88 1.58 8.45
CA ALA A 45 -6.36 2.54 7.45
C ALA A 45 -7.10 1.83 6.31
N LYS A 46 -6.54 0.74 5.82
CA LYS A 46 -7.16 -0.11 4.79
C LYS A 46 -8.51 -0.67 5.24
N ARG A 47 -8.62 -1.17 6.48
CA ARG A 47 -9.92 -1.61 7.04
C ARG A 47 -10.96 -0.51 7.04
N ILE A 48 -10.57 0.72 7.39
CA ILE A 48 -11.47 1.87 7.40
C ILE A 48 -12.05 2.10 6.00
N PHE A 49 -11.20 2.09 4.96
CA PHE A 49 -11.67 2.27 3.58
C PHE A 49 -12.56 1.12 3.11
N LEU A 50 -12.21 -0.13 3.42
CA LEU A 50 -13.04 -1.28 3.04
C LEU A 50 -14.42 -1.24 3.73
N ASN A 51 -14.48 -0.82 5.00
CA ASN A 51 -15.74 -0.67 5.73
C ASN A 51 -16.63 0.49 5.25
N GLN A 52 -16.05 1.48 4.58
CA GLN A 52 -16.81 2.54 3.92
C GLN A 52 -17.45 2.05 2.61
N VAL A 53 -16.92 0.97 2.03
CA VAL A 53 -17.41 0.38 0.77
C VAL A 53 -18.45 -0.71 1.05
N ILE A 54 -18.20 -1.58 2.04
CA ILE A 54 -19.16 -2.59 2.50
C ILE A 54 -19.32 -2.44 4.01
N SER A 55 -20.54 -2.16 4.46
CA SER A 55 -20.85 -2.01 5.89
C SER A 55 -20.44 -3.26 6.68
N GLY A 56 -19.78 -3.03 7.82
CA GLY A 56 -19.26 -4.11 8.70
C GLY A 56 -20.32 -5.09 9.20
N ASP A 57 -21.59 -4.69 9.25
CA ASP A 57 -22.70 -5.53 9.72
C ASP A 57 -23.13 -6.60 8.69
N LEU A 58 -22.64 -6.51 7.45
CA LEU A 58 -23.00 -7.43 6.38
C LEU A 58 -22.18 -8.72 6.43
N TYR A 59 -20.98 -8.72 6.99
CA TYR A 59 -20.03 -9.84 6.92
C TYR A 59 -19.46 -10.20 8.30
N ASP A 60 -18.93 -11.42 8.46
CA ASP A 60 -18.37 -11.94 9.72
C ASP A 60 -16.90 -12.39 9.61
N ASN A 61 -16.33 -12.38 8.40
CA ASN A 61 -14.94 -12.76 8.17
C ASN A 61 -13.95 -11.59 8.30
N ASN A 62 -12.66 -11.93 8.39
CA ASN A 62 -11.60 -10.91 8.34
C ASN A 62 -11.33 -10.50 6.88
N LEU A 63 -12.03 -9.46 6.43
CA LEU A 63 -12.00 -8.97 5.05
C LEU A 63 -10.59 -8.69 4.50
N VAL A 64 -9.68 -8.15 5.32
CA VAL A 64 -8.29 -7.84 4.89
C VAL A 64 -7.47 -9.08 4.61
N LYS A 65 -7.78 -10.20 5.27
CA LYS A 65 -7.05 -11.47 5.11
C LYS A 65 -7.68 -12.39 4.07
N ASP A 66 -8.95 -12.16 3.73
CA ASP A 66 -9.69 -13.02 2.81
C ASP A 66 -9.66 -12.43 1.39
N THR A 67 -8.53 -12.63 0.72
CA THR A 67 -8.28 -12.11 -0.63
C THR A 67 -8.13 -13.20 -1.68
N ILE A 68 -8.39 -12.83 -2.92
CA ILE A 68 -7.94 -13.56 -4.11
C ILE A 68 -7.13 -12.60 -4.99
N SER A 69 -6.14 -13.15 -5.69
CA SER A 69 -5.33 -12.38 -6.62
C SER A 69 -5.97 -12.41 -8.00
N VAL A 70 -6.10 -11.25 -8.63
CA VAL A 70 -6.60 -11.08 -10.00
C VAL A 70 -5.48 -10.53 -10.87
N GLU A 71 -5.30 -11.13 -12.04
CA GLU A 71 -4.29 -10.74 -13.03
C GLU A 71 -4.56 -9.35 -13.64
N PRO A 72 -3.57 -8.75 -14.33
CA PRO A 72 -3.75 -7.51 -15.09
C PRO A 72 -4.96 -7.57 -16.04
N SER A 73 -5.86 -6.60 -15.90
CA SER A 73 -7.05 -6.46 -16.74
C SER A 73 -7.20 -5.01 -17.21
N PRO A 74 -7.37 -4.77 -18.53
CA PRO A 74 -7.65 -3.43 -19.04
C PRO A 74 -8.90 -2.79 -18.41
N LEU A 75 -9.89 -3.59 -18.02
CA LEU A 75 -11.14 -3.10 -17.39
C LEU A 75 -10.90 -2.51 -15.99
N LEU A 76 -9.83 -2.93 -15.32
CA LEU A 76 -9.46 -2.47 -13.98
C LEU A 76 -8.27 -1.52 -14.02
N GLY A 77 -7.66 -1.31 -15.18
CA GLY A 77 -6.48 -0.46 -15.37
C GLY A 77 -5.23 -0.94 -14.61
N ASN A 78 -5.23 -2.15 -14.04
CA ASN A 78 -4.11 -2.67 -13.27
C ASN A 78 -3.01 -3.25 -14.17
N LYS A 79 -1.76 -2.86 -13.90
CA LYS A 79 -0.55 -3.36 -14.60
C LYS A 79 0.09 -4.57 -13.92
N LYS A 80 -0.33 -4.87 -12.69
CA LYS A 80 0.15 -5.96 -11.85
C LYS A 80 -1.05 -6.65 -11.22
N ASN A 81 -0.84 -7.83 -10.65
CA ASN A 81 -1.88 -8.49 -9.88
C ASN A 81 -2.39 -7.59 -8.76
N ILE A 82 -3.70 -7.59 -8.56
CA ILE A 82 -4.36 -6.87 -7.47
C ILE A 82 -5.15 -7.85 -6.59
N ASP A 83 -5.38 -7.44 -5.35
CA ASP A 83 -6.19 -8.21 -4.41
C ASP A 83 -7.67 -7.82 -4.53
N VAL A 84 -8.52 -8.83 -4.65
CA VAL A 84 -9.98 -8.71 -4.46
C VAL A 84 -10.32 -9.22 -3.07
N TYR A 85 -10.99 -8.39 -2.27
CA TYR A 85 -11.39 -8.72 -0.90
C TYR A 85 -12.76 -9.35 -0.90
N ARG A 86 -12.92 -10.51 -0.26
CA ARG A 86 -14.18 -11.24 -0.20
C ARG A 86 -14.86 -11.00 1.14
N ALA A 87 -16.01 -10.35 1.13
CA ALA A 87 -16.88 -10.25 2.29
C ALA A 87 -17.71 -11.53 2.40
N LYS A 88 -17.60 -12.24 3.52
CA LYS A 88 -18.32 -13.49 3.78
C LYS A 88 -19.24 -13.36 4.97
N LYS A 89 -20.39 -14.02 4.90
CA LYS A 89 -21.30 -14.22 6.02
C LYS A 89 -21.64 -15.70 6.10
N ASN A 90 -21.50 -16.31 7.28
CA ASN A 90 -21.71 -17.74 7.48
C ASN A 90 -20.94 -18.60 6.46
N ASN A 91 -19.68 -18.23 6.19
CA ASN A 91 -18.79 -18.88 5.22
C ASN A 91 -19.22 -18.78 3.74
N GLN A 92 -20.24 -17.99 3.41
CA GLN A 92 -20.66 -17.71 2.03
C GLN A 92 -20.20 -16.31 1.60
N VAL A 93 -19.63 -16.18 0.40
CA VAL A 93 -19.19 -14.88 -0.15
C VAL A 93 -20.41 -14.07 -0.57
N ILE A 94 -20.75 -13.03 0.18
CA ILE A 94 -21.93 -12.19 -0.09
C ILE A 94 -21.62 -10.97 -0.95
N ALA A 95 -20.35 -10.55 -0.99
CA ALA A 95 -19.89 -9.40 -1.75
C ALA A 95 -18.37 -9.44 -1.92
N VAL A 96 -17.88 -8.66 -2.88
CA VAL A 96 -16.46 -8.49 -3.16
C VAL A 96 -16.12 -7.01 -3.26
N ILE A 97 -14.89 -6.65 -2.88
CA ILE A 97 -14.31 -5.34 -3.13
C ILE A 97 -13.15 -5.50 -4.09
N ILE A 98 -13.20 -4.79 -5.21
CA ILE A 98 -12.17 -4.77 -6.24
C ILE A 98 -11.57 -3.38 -6.39
N GLU A 99 -10.25 -3.32 -6.64
CA GLU A 99 -9.56 -2.07 -6.98
C GLU A 99 -9.64 -1.82 -8.49
N ALA A 100 -10.11 -0.64 -8.87
CA ALA A 100 -10.06 -0.13 -10.24
C ALA A 100 -9.14 1.10 -10.29
N ILE A 101 -8.33 1.18 -11.33
CA ILE A 101 -7.31 2.21 -11.53
C ILE A 101 -7.64 2.98 -12.81
N ALA A 102 -7.85 4.29 -12.69
CA ALA A 102 -7.89 5.20 -13.84
C ALA A 102 -6.48 5.78 -14.05
N PRO A 103 -5.74 5.37 -15.10
CA PRO A 103 -4.34 5.76 -15.28
C PRO A 103 -4.14 7.22 -15.72
N ASP A 104 -5.21 7.87 -16.17
CA ASP A 104 -5.25 9.16 -16.85
C ASP A 104 -5.88 10.28 -15.99
N GLY A 105 -5.76 10.19 -14.66
CA GLY A 105 -6.18 11.28 -13.77
C GLY A 105 -5.32 12.54 -13.90
N TYR A 106 -5.92 13.70 -13.59
CA TYR A 106 -5.27 15.02 -13.68
C TYR A 106 -3.92 15.10 -12.94
N SER A 107 -3.73 14.32 -11.88
CA SER A 107 -2.51 14.31 -11.06
C SER A 107 -1.85 12.93 -10.98
N GLY A 108 -2.14 12.05 -11.94
CA GLY A 108 -1.66 10.67 -11.98
C GLY A 108 -2.79 9.66 -11.78
N GLU A 109 -2.41 8.44 -11.44
CA GLU A 109 -3.33 7.30 -11.32
C GLU A 109 -4.35 7.54 -10.18
N ILE A 110 -5.64 7.36 -10.47
CA ILE A 110 -6.71 7.39 -9.46
C ILE A 110 -7.09 5.95 -9.12
N LYS A 111 -7.03 5.60 -7.84
CA LYS A 111 -7.42 4.27 -7.36
C LYS A 111 -8.75 4.33 -6.67
N THR A 112 -9.60 3.35 -6.98
CA THR A 112 -10.96 3.29 -6.47
C THR A 112 -11.28 1.88 -6.02
N LEU A 113 -11.82 1.75 -4.81
CA LEU A 113 -12.41 0.52 -4.30
C LEU A 113 -13.88 0.49 -4.68
N VAL A 114 -14.33 -0.59 -5.29
CA VAL A 114 -15.72 -0.80 -5.69
C VAL A 114 -16.24 -2.08 -5.04
N GLY A 115 -17.31 -1.94 -4.25
CA GLY A 115 -17.99 -3.07 -3.59
C GLY A 115 -19.16 -3.54 -4.43
N ILE A 116 -19.22 -4.84 -4.75
CA ILE A 116 -20.27 -5.45 -5.59
C ILE A 116 -20.83 -6.67 -4.84
N ASP A 117 -22.15 -6.80 -4.75
CA ASP A 117 -22.81 -7.96 -4.14
C ASP A 117 -23.07 -9.09 -5.14
N GLN A 118 -23.73 -10.16 -4.70
CA GLN A 118 -24.10 -11.31 -5.53
C GLN A 118 -25.17 -11.01 -6.59
N GLU A 119 -25.85 -9.87 -6.50
CA GLU A 119 -26.91 -9.43 -7.43
C GLU A 119 -26.38 -8.37 -8.41
N ASP A 120 -25.06 -8.28 -8.56
CA ASP A 120 -24.34 -7.29 -9.39
C ASP A 120 -24.60 -5.83 -8.99
N LYS A 121 -25.07 -5.59 -7.76
CA LYS A 121 -25.33 -4.24 -7.27
C LYS A 121 -24.09 -3.66 -6.60
N ILE A 122 -23.82 -2.39 -6.90
CA ILE A 122 -22.78 -1.62 -6.23
C ILE A 122 -23.24 -1.28 -4.80
N LEU A 123 -22.50 -1.78 -3.81
CA LEU A 123 -22.70 -1.50 -2.39
C LEU A 123 -22.07 -0.18 -1.97
N GLY A 124 -20.96 0.20 -2.61
CA GLY A 124 -20.24 1.42 -2.29
C GLY A 124 -19.02 1.62 -3.19
N VAL A 125 -18.51 2.86 -3.20
CA VAL A 125 -17.32 3.25 -3.96
C VAL A 125 -16.48 4.19 -3.12
N ARG A 126 -15.16 3.97 -3.07
CA ARG A 126 -14.23 4.82 -2.33
C ARG A 126 -12.95 5.08 -3.11
N VAL A 127 -12.63 6.36 -3.32
CA VAL A 127 -11.33 6.79 -3.86
C VAL A 127 -10.27 6.73 -2.76
N ILE A 128 -9.09 6.18 -3.06
CA ILE A 128 -7.97 5.94 -2.14
C ILE A 128 -6.63 6.44 -2.68
#